data_AF-A0A9W9BA64-F1
#
_entry.id   AF-A0A9W9BA64-F1
#
_cell.length_a   1.000
_cell.length_b   1.000
_cell.length_c   1.000
_cell.angle_alpha   90.00
_cell.angle_beta   90.00
_cell.angle_gamma   90.00
#
_symmetry.space_group_name_H-M   'P 1'
#
loop_
_entity.id
_entity.type
_entity.pdbx_description
1 polymer ?
#
loop_
_entity_poly.entity_id
_entity_poly.type
_entity_poly.pdbx_seq_one_letter_code
_entity_poly.pdbx_strand_id
1 'polypeptide(L)'
;MAAATERFLHLARPLAHTNIGLQTNIAPLTVQIQPQAVLSILDHAVRRDVRENSQSTRVIGALVGTRSEDGTEVEVRSCFAIPHTEEEDQVEVDVEYQKNMLALVLKASPRESLLGWYTTSHELNSFSALIQNFFAAPDTGTFPHPAIHLTISTEPGKDIETRCYISAPVAVNAERAAESCLFIQVPHKMLYGDAEKSALEAVASARDLESRSAPLVSDIESLGRSIEQTIGLLDRVSEWVNGVLDEDEEPNNALAQYLMSALSLAPKVDASQIEHDFNNHIQDVLMVSYLANTIRTQIDLSQRLATANLVSNEKEEGKGDGEKGGQRGNKRGGRGGGRSGGQQREPREPREPTE
;
A
#
# COMPACT_ATOMS: atom_id res chain seq x y z
N MET A 1 -12.51 3.15 15.96
CA MET A 1 -11.99 3.94 17.09
C MET A 1 -11.74 5.34 16.59
N ALA A 2 -12.64 6.27 16.85
CA ALA A 2 -12.39 7.68 16.60
C ALA A 2 -11.48 8.19 17.72
N ALA A 3 -10.18 8.31 17.44
CA ALA A 3 -9.27 9.00 18.33
C ALA A 3 -9.69 10.47 18.47
N ALA A 4 -9.48 11.01 19.67
CA ALA A 4 -9.86 12.34 20.15
C ALA A 4 -10.10 13.41 19.07
N THR A 5 -11.32 13.93 19.04
CA THR A 5 -11.70 15.13 18.28
C THR A 5 -11.14 16.38 18.96
N GLU A 6 -9.91 16.76 18.62
CA GLU A 6 -9.50 18.13 18.86
C GLU A 6 -10.41 19.07 18.05
N ARG A 7 -11.05 20.02 18.74
CA ARG A 7 -11.97 20.98 18.13
C ARG A 7 -11.16 22.04 17.40
N PHE A 8 -11.10 21.94 16.07
CA PHE A 8 -10.38 22.89 15.23
C PHE A 8 -11.28 24.06 14.78
N LEU A 9 -10.71 25.26 14.79
CA LEU A 9 -11.29 26.43 14.16
C LEU A 9 -11.12 26.28 12.64
N HIS A 10 -12.24 26.08 11.93
CA HIS A 10 -12.29 26.01 10.47
C HIS A 10 -12.01 27.39 9.87
N LEU A 11 -10.74 27.79 9.82
CA LEU A 11 -10.35 29.02 9.14
C LEU A 11 -10.44 28.79 7.63
N ALA A 12 -11.35 29.55 7.01
CA ALA A 12 -11.50 29.67 5.57
C ALA A 12 -10.15 29.91 4.88
N ARG A 13 -9.99 29.32 3.70
CA ARG A 13 -8.81 29.45 2.83
C ARG A 13 -8.38 30.92 2.70
N PRO A 14 -7.13 31.29 2.98
CA PRO A 14 -6.63 32.62 2.67
C PRO A 14 -6.71 32.82 1.15
N LEU A 15 -7.45 33.84 0.72
CA LEU A 15 -7.68 34.13 -0.69
C LEU A 15 -6.35 34.51 -1.37
N ALA A 16 -5.99 33.80 -2.43
CA ALA A 16 -5.01 34.32 -3.38
C ALA A 16 -5.64 35.50 -4.14
N HIS A 17 -4.83 36.52 -4.44
CA HIS A 17 -5.20 37.71 -5.20
C HIS A 17 -6.10 37.36 -6.39
N THR A 18 -7.26 38.01 -6.45
CA THR A 18 -8.39 37.70 -7.32
C THR A 18 -8.01 37.75 -8.80
N ASN A 19 -7.94 36.60 -9.46
CA ASN A 19 -8.17 36.53 -10.91
C ASN A 19 -9.64 36.18 -11.14
N ILE A 20 -10.35 37.09 -11.80
CA ILE A 20 -11.76 36.98 -12.19
C ILE A 20 -11.92 35.71 -13.05
N GLY A 21 -12.61 34.70 -12.53
CA GLY A 21 -13.00 33.51 -13.31
C GLY A 21 -12.79 32.15 -12.66
N LEU A 22 -11.99 32.02 -11.60
CA LEU A 22 -11.93 30.76 -10.83
C LEU A 22 -12.93 30.81 -9.66
N GLN A 23 -13.85 29.85 -9.60
CA GLN A 23 -14.67 29.61 -8.41
C GLN A 23 -13.73 29.31 -7.23
N THR A 24 -13.55 30.29 -6.34
CA THR A 24 -12.78 30.12 -5.12
C THR A 24 -13.70 29.51 -4.07
N ASN A 25 -13.76 28.18 -4.04
CA ASN A 25 -14.46 27.49 -2.98
C ASN A 25 -13.77 27.78 -1.63
N ILE A 26 -14.53 28.34 -0.69
CA ILE A 26 -14.09 28.75 0.66
C ILE A 26 -14.08 27.53 1.61
N ALA A 27 -14.56 26.38 1.15
CA ALA A 27 -14.58 25.14 1.91
C ALA A 27 -13.18 24.75 2.42
N PRO A 28 -13.10 24.15 3.62
CA PRO A 28 -11.84 23.72 4.20
C PRO A 28 -11.19 22.67 3.31
N LEU A 29 -9.89 22.88 3.01
CA LEU A 29 -9.08 21.89 2.33
C LEU A 29 -9.03 20.61 3.18
N THR A 30 -9.16 19.44 2.57
CA THR A 30 -8.92 18.16 3.23
C THR A 30 -7.80 17.44 2.51
N VAL A 31 -6.76 17.05 3.26
CA VAL A 31 -5.60 16.34 2.70
C VAL A 31 -5.74 14.84 2.97
N GLN A 32 -5.71 14.06 1.91
CA GLN A 32 -5.75 12.62 1.91
C GLN A 32 -4.34 12.10 1.63
N ILE A 33 -3.79 11.27 2.50
CA ILE A 33 -2.41 10.78 2.37
C ILE A 33 -2.45 9.27 2.15
N GLN A 34 -1.86 8.82 1.04
CA GLN A 34 -1.66 7.40 0.78
C GLN A 34 -0.44 6.86 1.57
N PRO A 35 -0.51 5.62 2.11
CA PRO A 35 0.57 5.00 2.85
C PRO A 35 1.89 4.90 2.08
N GLN A 36 1.83 4.76 0.75
CA GLN A 36 3.01 4.69 -0.10
C GLN A 36 3.91 5.94 0.06
N ALA A 37 3.30 7.14 0.11
CA ALA A 37 4.03 8.38 0.31
C ALA A 37 4.73 8.40 1.68
N VAL A 38 4.05 7.94 2.74
CA VAL A 38 4.63 7.86 4.10
C VAL A 38 5.82 6.92 4.13
N LEU A 39 5.70 5.71 3.57
CA LEU A 39 6.80 4.75 3.50
C LEU A 39 8.01 5.30 2.73
N SER A 40 7.76 6.04 1.65
CA SER A 40 8.81 6.67 0.85
C SER A 40 9.52 7.80 1.62
N ILE A 41 8.79 8.57 2.44
CA ILE A 41 9.36 9.58 3.33
C ILE A 41 10.21 8.93 4.42
N LEU A 42 9.73 7.83 5.02
CA LEU A 42 10.48 7.08 6.03
C LEU A 42 11.75 6.44 5.45
N ASP A 43 11.67 5.85 4.27
CA ASP A 43 12.86 5.32 3.55
C ASP A 43 13.88 6.44 3.27
N HIS A 44 13.40 7.62 2.86
CA HIS A 44 14.27 8.78 2.68
C HIS A 44 14.92 9.25 3.99
N ALA A 45 14.16 9.26 5.10
CA ALA A 45 14.67 9.61 6.42
C ALA A 45 15.78 8.65 6.87
N VAL A 46 15.60 7.34 6.70
CA VAL A 46 16.59 6.33 7.11
C VAL A 46 17.86 6.36 6.24
N ARG A 47 17.73 6.64 4.94
CA ARG A 47 18.91 6.73 4.04
C ARG A 47 19.86 7.86 4.40
N ARG A 48 19.38 8.88 5.11
CA ARG A 48 20.20 10.02 5.54
C ARG A 48 21.27 9.60 6.54
N ASP A 49 20.94 8.74 7.49
CA ASP A 49 21.85 8.32 8.57
C ASP A 49 23.09 7.57 8.05
N VAL A 50 23.02 7.01 6.84
CA VAL A 50 24.09 6.20 6.26
C VAL A 50 25.14 7.04 5.52
N ARG A 51 24.80 8.27 5.10
CA ARG A 51 25.62 8.97 4.09
C ARG A 51 26.63 9.97 4.64
N GLU A 52 26.42 10.62 5.79
CA GLU A 52 27.40 11.59 6.30
C GLU A 52 27.10 12.06 7.73
N ASN A 53 28.14 12.46 8.46
CA ASN A 53 28.12 13.26 9.70
C ASN A 53 27.50 14.67 9.47
N SER A 54 26.39 14.75 8.74
CA SER A 54 25.78 16.00 8.31
C SER A 54 24.88 16.54 9.41
N GLN A 55 25.12 17.80 9.78
CA GLN A 55 24.42 18.51 10.85
C GLN A 55 22.97 18.85 10.51
N SER A 56 22.54 18.71 9.24
CA SER A 56 21.14 18.93 8.88
C SER A 56 20.29 17.84 9.54
N THR A 57 19.39 18.25 10.44
CA THR A 57 18.53 17.38 11.26
C THR A 57 17.24 16.98 10.54
N ARG A 58 16.92 17.58 9.38
CA ARG A 58 15.66 17.35 8.66
C ARG A 58 15.87 16.93 7.21
N VAL A 59 14.86 16.25 6.68
CA VAL A 59 14.81 15.84 5.28
C VAL A 59 13.74 16.67 4.57
N ILE A 60 13.94 16.97 3.28
CA ILE A 60 13.01 17.74 2.46
C ILE A 60 12.74 17.00 1.16
N GLY A 61 11.50 17.03 0.69
CA GLY A 61 11.14 16.56 -0.64
C GLY A 61 9.81 17.09 -1.13
N ALA A 62 9.46 16.77 -2.37
CA ALA A 62 8.22 17.19 -2.98
C ALA A 62 7.12 16.13 -2.83
N LEU A 63 5.89 16.62 -2.68
CA LEU A 63 4.66 15.82 -2.66
C LEU A 63 3.98 15.87 -4.02
N VAL A 64 3.56 14.71 -4.49
CA VAL A 64 2.93 14.53 -5.81
C VAL A 64 1.63 13.75 -5.65
N GLY A 65 0.62 14.13 -6.44
CA GLY A 65 -0.65 13.45 -6.43
C GLY A 65 -1.73 14.22 -7.18
N THR A 66 -2.98 13.97 -6.80
CA THR A 66 -4.15 14.48 -7.52
C THR A 66 -4.90 15.50 -6.68
N ARG A 67 -5.45 16.52 -7.34
CA ARG A 67 -6.38 17.48 -6.73
C ARG A 67 -7.76 17.26 -7.33
N SER A 68 -8.80 17.36 -6.51
CA SER A 68 -10.19 17.38 -7.01
C SER A 68 -10.42 18.63 -7.87
N GLU A 69 -11.34 18.55 -8.82
CA GLU A 69 -11.72 19.67 -9.70
C GLU A 69 -12.20 20.89 -8.90
N ASP A 70 -12.88 20.65 -7.77
CA ASP A 70 -13.36 21.68 -6.85
C ASP A 70 -12.24 22.28 -5.97
N GLY A 71 -11.06 21.67 -5.97
CA GLY A 71 -9.88 22.12 -5.23
C GLY A 71 -9.97 22.01 -3.70
N THR A 72 -11.01 21.36 -3.18
CA THR A 72 -11.29 21.16 -1.74
C THR A 72 -10.62 19.91 -1.19
N GLU A 73 -10.40 18.90 -2.02
CA GLU A 73 -9.76 17.64 -1.65
C GLU A 73 -8.47 17.45 -2.42
N VAL A 74 -7.43 17.03 -1.69
CA VAL A 74 -6.11 16.77 -2.26
C VAL A 74 -5.64 15.40 -1.81
N GLU A 75 -5.26 14.57 -2.76
CA GLU A 75 -4.80 13.20 -2.54
C GLU A 75 -3.30 13.12 -2.84
N VAL A 76 -2.51 12.99 -1.79
CA VAL A 76 -1.07 12.77 -1.83
C VAL A 76 -0.82 11.29 -2.08
N ARG A 77 -0.34 10.95 -3.27
CA ARG A 77 -0.09 9.55 -3.69
C ARG A 77 1.36 9.15 -3.57
N SER A 78 2.24 10.03 -4.03
CA SER A 78 3.67 9.77 -4.13
C SER A 78 4.47 10.97 -3.65
N CYS A 79 5.76 10.76 -3.43
CA CYS A 79 6.69 11.80 -3.07
C CYS A 79 8.08 11.45 -3.59
N PHE A 80 8.94 12.46 -3.69
CA PHE A 80 10.34 12.24 -4.03
C PHE A 80 11.26 13.17 -3.23
N ALA A 81 12.45 12.67 -2.94
CA ALA A 81 13.52 13.39 -2.25
C ALA A 81 14.03 14.56 -3.08
N ILE A 82 14.26 15.72 -2.47
CA ILE A 82 14.98 16.83 -3.11
C ILE A 82 16.26 17.10 -2.31
N PRO A 83 17.44 17.04 -2.95
CA PRO A 83 18.67 17.48 -2.33
C PRO A 83 18.56 18.94 -1.88
N HIS A 84 18.92 19.20 -0.64
CA HIS A 84 18.94 20.55 -0.08
C HIS A 84 20.21 20.72 0.74
N THR A 85 20.69 21.96 0.80
CA THR A 85 21.80 22.38 1.64
C THR A 85 21.26 23.39 2.63
N GLU A 86 21.41 23.12 3.93
CA GLU A 86 21.00 24.02 5.01
C GLU A 86 22.25 24.42 5.79
N GLU A 87 22.65 25.68 5.64
CA GLU A 87 23.68 26.35 6.45
C GLU A 87 23.00 27.22 7.52
N GLU A 88 23.75 27.75 8.50
CA GLU A 88 23.19 28.51 9.64
C GLU A 88 22.30 29.70 9.22
N ASP A 89 22.58 30.32 8.08
CA ASP A 89 21.87 31.51 7.57
C ASP A 89 21.20 31.32 6.19
N GLN A 90 21.36 30.16 5.54
CA GLN A 90 20.88 29.96 4.16
C GLN A 90 20.34 28.55 3.92
N VAL A 91 19.22 28.47 3.19
CA VAL A 91 18.69 27.21 2.67
C VAL A 91 18.63 27.25 1.15
N GLU A 92 19.28 26.28 0.50
CA GLU A 92 19.26 26.13 -0.96
C GLU A 92 18.58 24.80 -1.33
N VAL A 93 17.64 24.88 -2.27
CA VAL A 93 16.91 23.74 -2.82
C VAL A 93 17.22 23.64 -4.31
N ASP A 94 17.60 22.44 -4.78
CA ASP A 94 17.91 22.23 -6.20
C ASP A 94 16.64 22.21 -7.07
N VAL A 95 16.36 23.36 -7.69
CA VAL A 95 15.21 23.60 -8.57
C VAL A 95 15.28 22.77 -9.86
N GLU A 96 16.48 22.58 -10.40
CA GLU A 96 16.66 21.87 -11.66
C GLU A 96 16.44 20.37 -11.47
N TYR A 97 16.97 19.83 -10.36
CA TYR A 97 16.66 18.47 -9.93
C TYR A 97 15.16 18.26 -9.72
N GLN A 98 14.48 19.18 -9.02
CA GLN A 98 13.03 19.09 -8.82
C GLN A 98 12.28 19.03 -10.16
N LYS A 99 12.58 19.91 -11.11
CA LYS A 99 11.92 19.95 -12.42
C LYS A 99 12.14 18.67 -13.21
N ASN A 100 13.38 18.18 -13.23
CA ASN A 100 13.74 16.95 -13.93
C ASN A 100 13.06 15.72 -13.30
N MET A 101 13.07 15.64 -11.96
CA MET A 101 12.44 14.52 -11.25
C MET A 101 10.91 14.56 -11.39
N LEU A 102 10.29 15.72 -11.28
CA LEU A 102 8.86 15.88 -11.51
C LEU A 102 8.49 15.44 -12.94
N ALA A 103 9.27 15.83 -13.95
CA ALA A 103 9.04 15.40 -15.33
C ALA A 103 9.16 13.87 -15.50
N LEU A 104 10.01 13.19 -14.73
CA LEU A 104 10.11 11.73 -14.73
C LEU A 104 8.90 11.07 -14.05
N VAL A 105 8.46 11.59 -12.91
CA VAL A 105 7.27 11.09 -12.21
C VAL A 105 6.02 11.26 -13.09
N LEU A 106 5.86 12.41 -13.74
CA LEU A 106 4.73 12.67 -14.64
C LEU A 106 4.75 11.81 -15.91
N LYS A 107 5.91 11.28 -16.33
CA LYS A 107 5.96 10.28 -17.42
C LYS A 107 5.35 8.94 -17.01
N ALA A 108 5.50 8.54 -15.75
CA ALA A 108 4.87 7.33 -15.22
C ALA A 108 3.39 7.58 -14.87
N SER A 109 3.10 8.73 -14.26
CA SER A 109 1.78 9.11 -13.75
C SER A 109 1.35 10.49 -14.27
N PRO A 110 0.81 10.59 -15.50
CA PRO A 110 0.49 11.88 -16.13
C PRO A 110 -0.72 12.59 -15.54
N ARG A 111 -1.52 11.92 -14.70
CA ARG A 111 -2.67 12.50 -14.00
C ARG A 111 -2.27 13.24 -12.73
N GLU A 112 -1.05 13.05 -12.26
CA GLU A 112 -0.58 13.66 -11.03
C GLU A 112 -0.04 15.07 -11.29
N SER A 113 0.11 15.82 -10.21
CA SER A 113 0.62 17.19 -10.21
C SER A 113 1.42 17.43 -8.93
N LEU A 114 2.27 18.46 -8.95
CA LEU A 114 2.98 18.90 -7.75
C LEU A 114 1.97 19.47 -6.74
N LEU A 115 1.96 18.92 -5.52
CA LEU A 115 1.01 19.31 -4.47
C LEU A 115 1.64 20.21 -3.40
N GLY A 116 2.94 20.09 -3.20
CA GLY A 116 3.70 20.84 -2.21
C GLY A 116 4.95 20.08 -1.80
N TRP A 117 5.28 20.10 -0.51
CA TRP A 117 6.52 19.53 0.02
C TRP A 117 6.31 18.89 1.39
N TYR A 118 7.25 18.02 1.76
CA TYR A 118 7.27 17.39 3.07
C TYR A 118 8.59 17.64 3.79
N THR A 119 8.54 17.52 5.11
CA THR A 119 9.72 17.47 5.96
C THR A 119 9.54 16.51 7.13
N THR A 120 10.66 16.08 7.71
CA THR A 120 10.67 15.17 8.87
C THR A 120 10.80 15.91 10.20
N SER A 121 10.93 17.24 10.20
CA SER A 121 10.93 18.04 11.42
C SER A 121 9.54 18.65 11.66
N HIS A 122 9.07 18.59 12.92
CA HIS A 122 7.84 19.28 13.32
C HIS A 122 8.04 20.76 13.64
N GLU A 123 9.29 21.20 13.82
CA GLU A 123 9.59 22.59 14.13
C GLU A 123 9.50 23.45 12.88
N LEU A 124 8.57 24.41 12.90
CA LEU A 124 8.43 25.42 11.84
C LEU A 124 9.43 26.55 12.12
N ASN A 125 10.43 26.68 11.26
CA ASN A 125 11.44 27.74 11.33
C ASN A 125 11.25 28.78 10.23
N SER A 126 12.02 29.88 10.27
CA SER A 126 11.99 30.91 9.23
C SER A 126 12.33 30.35 7.84
N PHE A 127 13.19 29.33 7.76
CA PHE A 127 13.50 28.64 6.51
C PHE A 127 12.29 27.89 5.93
N SER A 128 11.40 27.34 6.76
CA SER A 128 10.15 26.73 6.29
C SER A 128 9.29 27.73 5.51
N ALA A 129 9.28 29.00 5.91
CA ALA A 129 8.53 30.04 5.20
C ALA A 129 9.12 30.32 3.80
N LEU A 130 10.45 30.35 3.68
CA LEU A 130 11.15 30.51 2.41
C LEU A 130 10.88 29.35 1.46
N ILE A 131 11.00 28.10 1.96
CA ILE A 131 10.72 26.90 1.17
C ILE A 131 9.25 26.87 0.73
N GLN A 132 8.34 27.20 1.63
CA GLN A 132 6.91 27.26 1.33
C GLN A 132 6.59 28.28 0.23
N ASN A 133 7.23 29.46 0.27
CA ASN A 133 7.05 30.48 -0.76
C ASN A 133 7.65 30.04 -2.10
N PHE A 134 8.76 29.31 -2.08
CA PHE A 134 9.33 28.69 -3.29
C PHE A 134 8.38 27.67 -3.94
N PHE A 135 7.73 26.80 -3.16
CA PHE A 135 6.71 25.86 -3.67
C PHE A 135 5.36 26.53 -4.01
N ALA A 136 5.09 27.72 -3.48
CA ALA A 136 3.91 28.50 -3.82
C ALA A 136 4.13 29.42 -5.04
N ALA A 137 5.38 29.61 -5.49
CA ALA A 137 5.71 30.51 -6.58
C ALA A 137 5.15 30.03 -7.93
N PRO A 138 4.78 30.94 -8.86
CA PRO A 138 4.22 30.58 -10.15
C PRO A 138 5.14 29.74 -11.05
N ASP A 139 6.46 29.95 -10.98
CA ASP A 139 7.42 29.37 -11.93
C ASP A 139 7.92 27.98 -11.54
N THR A 140 7.81 27.63 -10.25
CA THR A 140 8.41 26.42 -9.65
C THR A 140 7.40 25.57 -8.89
N GLY A 141 6.20 26.08 -8.68
CA GLY A 141 5.31 25.64 -7.63
C GLY A 141 3.94 25.17 -8.07
N THR A 142 2.99 25.29 -7.14
CA THR A 142 1.63 24.72 -7.25
C THR A 142 0.57 25.74 -7.67
N PHE A 143 0.99 26.93 -8.14
CA PHE A 143 0.08 28.01 -8.53
C PHE A 143 -0.93 27.51 -9.60
N PRO A 144 -2.24 27.82 -9.48
CA PRO A 144 -2.89 28.77 -8.58
C PRO A 144 -3.36 28.19 -7.22
N HIS A 145 -3.02 26.93 -6.92
CA HIS A 145 -3.45 26.26 -5.69
C HIS A 145 -2.41 26.41 -4.57
N PRO A 146 -2.83 26.47 -3.29
CA PRO A 146 -1.89 26.58 -2.17
C PRO A 146 -1.01 25.33 -2.08
N ALA A 147 0.29 25.52 -1.86
CA ALA A 147 1.24 24.45 -1.61
C ALA A 147 0.97 23.84 -0.22
N ILE A 148 0.94 22.51 -0.16
CA ILE A 148 0.76 21.76 1.09
C ILE A 148 2.14 21.49 1.70
N HIS A 149 2.27 21.77 2.99
CA HIS A 149 3.44 21.39 3.79
C HIS A 149 3.07 20.24 4.72
N LEU A 150 3.70 19.07 4.55
CA LEU A 150 3.49 17.89 5.40
C LEU A 150 4.69 17.69 6.33
N THR A 151 4.45 17.59 7.62
CA THR A 151 5.47 17.18 8.61
C THR A 151 5.17 15.77 9.09
N ILE A 152 6.20 14.92 9.16
CA ILE A 152 6.08 13.52 9.59
C ILE A 152 7.13 13.22 10.66
N SER A 153 6.72 12.62 11.78
CA SER A 153 7.66 12.10 12.78
C SER A 153 8.36 10.85 12.27
N THR A 154 9.67 10.79 12.45
CA THR A 154 10.50 9.65 12.03
C THR A 154 11.21 8.98 13.21
N GLU A 155 10.76 9.22 14.44
CA GLU A 155 11.37 8.64 15.64
C GLU A 155 11.09 7.12 15.73
N PRO A 156 12.14 6.26 15.73
CA PRO A 156 11.95 4.82 15.82
C PRO A 156 11.25 4.41 17.13
N GLY A 157 10.23 3.56 17.02
CA GLY A 157 9.51 3.01 18.18
C GLY A 157 8.37 3.89 18.72
N LYS A 158 8.11 5.04 18.10
CA LYS A 158 6.91 5.84 18.36
C LYS A 158 5.93 5.74 17.19
N ASP A 159 4.68 6.08 17.46
CA ASP A 159 3.66 6.19 16.42
C ASP A 159 3.99 7.34 15.45
N ILE A 160 3.60 7.16 14.19
CA ILE A 160 3.84 8.15 13.14
C ILE A 160 2.86 9.32 13.33
N GLU A 161 3.37 10.46 13.79
CA GLU A 161 2.61 11.71 13.83
C GLU A 161 2.72 12.46 12.50
N THR A 162 1.58 12.78 11.90
CA THR A 162 1.50 13.61 10.69
C THR A 162 0.81 14.93 10.99
N ARG A 163 1.30 16.02 10.41
CA ARG A 163 0.59 17.32 10.42
C ARG A 163 0.69 17.97 9.04
N CYS A 164 -0.43 18.49 8.55
CA CYS A 164 -0.52 19.20 7.28
C CYS A 164 -0.77 20.68 7.50
N TYR A 165 -0.08 21.51 6.73
CA TYR A 165 -0.19 22.95 6.79
C TYR A 165 -0.39 23.55 5.38
N ILE A 166 -1.05 24.69 5.32
CA ILE A 166 -1.06 25.59 4.18
C ILE A 166 -0.51 26.95 4.59
N SER A 167 0.04 27.70 3.63
CA SER A 167 0.48 29.06 3.88
C SER A 167 -0.60 30.10 3.61
N ALA A 168 -0.72 31.07 4.51
CA ALA A 168 -1.33 32.36 4.26
C ALA A 168 -0.22 33.43 4.20
N PRO A 169 -0.17 34.30 3.18
CA PRO A 169 0.73 35.43 3.19
C PRO A 169 0.33 36.36 4.35
N VAL A 170 1.26 36.64 5.26
CA VAL A 170 1.04 37.57 6.37
C VAL A 170 2.05 38.68 6.26
N ALA A 171 1.66 39.75 5.57
CA ALA A 171 2.42 40.98 5.53
C ALA A 171 1.53 42.20 5.28
N VAL A 172 1.95 43.32 5.86
CA VAL A 172 1.37 44.66 5.64
C VAL A 172 1.98 45.33 4.40
N ASN A 173 3.18 44.91 3.98
CA ASN A 173 3.93 45.42 2.81
C ASN A 173 4.29 44.29 1.84
N ALA A 174 4.23 44.55 0.53
CA ALA A 174 4.40 43.54 -0.53
C ALA A 174 5.78 42.86 -0.56
N GLU A 175 6.86 43.55 -0.19
CA GLU A 175 8.23 42.99 -0.19
C GLU A 175 8.45 41.99 0.96
N ARG A 176 7.94 42.29 2.17
CA ARG A 176 8.03 41.37 3.32
C ARG A 176 7.04 40.19 3.24
N ALA A 177 6.05 40.27 2.34
CA ALA A 177 5.13 39.17 2.08
C ALA A 177 5.85 37.93 1.52
N ALA A 178 6.96 38.13 0.81
CA ALA A 178 7.78 37.06 0.24
C ALA A 178 8.67 36.35 1.27
N GLU A 179 8.83 36.91 2.48
CA GLU A 179 9.69 36.36 3.54
C GLU A 179 8.90 35.85 4.75
N SER A 180 7.61 36.21 4.84
CA SER A 180 6.75 35.88 6.00
C SER A 180 5.44 35.24 5.54
N CYS A 181 5.27 33.97 5.92
CA CYS A 181 4.00 33.26 5.76
C CYS A 181 3.55 32.64 7.07
N LEU A 182 2.24 32.61 7.29
CA LEU A 182 1.62 31.93 8.42
C LEU A 182 1.20 30.53 8.00
N PHE A 183 1.61 29.53 8.77
CA PHE A 183 1.17 28.15 8.59
C PHE A 183 -0.17 27.94 9.30
N ILE A 184 -1.19 27.57 8.52
CA ILE A 184 -2.51 27.19 9.02
C ILE A 184 -2.62 25.68 8.89
N GLN A 185 -2.91 25.00 10.01
CA GLN A 185 -3.07 23.55 10.00
C GLN A 185 -4.36 23.15 9.28
N VAL A 186 -4.28 22.10 8.48
CA VAL A 186 -5.37 21.58 7.65
C VAL A 186 -5.74 20.17 8.09
N PRO A 187 -7.04 19.81 8.12
CA PRO A 187 -7.48 18.45 8.35
C PRO A 187 -6.84 17.48 7.36
N HIS A 188 -6.28 16.40 7.89
CA HIS A 188 -5.69 15.34 7.08
C HIS A 188 -6.19 13.97 7.52
N LYS A 189 -6.22 13.03 6.58
CA LYS A 189 -6.63 11.64 6.81
C LYS A 189 -5.71 10.72 6.03
N MET A 190 -5.30 9.62 6.66
CA MET A 190 -4.66 8.52 5.94
C MET A 190 -5.75 7.68 5.27
N LEU A 191 -5.63 7.51 3.96
CA LEU A 191 -6.56 6.70 3.17
C LEU A 191 -5.82 5.51 2.60
N TYR A 192 -6.37 4.34 2.86
CA TYR A 192 -5.86 3.07 2.36
C TYR A 192 -6.66 2.71 1.12
N GLY A 193 -5.99 2.54 -0.03
CA GLY A 193 -6.62 1.81 -1.13
C GLY A 193 -6.82 0.34 -0.76
N ASP A 194 -7.81 -0.34 -1.33
CA ASP A 194 -8.09 -1.75 -1.01
C ASP A 194 -6.87 -2.65 -1.29
N ALA A 195 -6.19 -2.41 -2.41
CA ALA A 195 -4.97 -3.15 -2.76
C ALA A 195 -3.80 -2.83 -1.81
N GLU A 196 -3.66 -1.56 -1.41
CA GLU A 196 -2.62 -1.14 -0.47
C GLU A 196 -2.86 -1.72 0.92
N LYS A 197 -4.12 -1.74 1.38
CA LYS A 197 -4.51 -2.34 2.66
C LYS A 197 -4.10 -3.80 2.72
N SER A 198 -4.43 -4.59 1.71
CA SER A 198 -4.04 -6.01 1.63
C SER A 198 -2.52 -6.19 1.63
N ALA A 199 -1.79 -5.34 0.90
CA ALA A 199 -0.32 -5.38 0.90
C ALA A 199 0.28 -5.01 2.25
N LEU A 200 -0.23 -3.96 2.90
CA LEU A 200 0.21 -3.51 4.22
C LEU A 200 -0.09 -4.55 5.29
N GLU A 201 -1.23 -5.23 5.22
CA GLU A 201 -1.58 -6.32 6.15
C GLU A 201 -0.63 -7.51 5.98
N ALA A 202 -0.31 -7.88 4.74
CA ALA A 202 0.68 -8.92 4.46
C ALA A 202 2.07 -8.53 5.02
N VAL A 203 2.52 -7.30 4.80
CA VAL A 203 3.80 -6.80 5.35
C VAL A 203 3.76 -6.75 6.89
N ALA A 204 2.64 -6.30 7.48
CA ALA A 204 2.47 -6.23 8.92
C ALA A 204 2.49 -7.63 9.57
N SER A 205 1.99 -8.66 8.89
CA SER A 205 2.04 -10.04 9.39
C SER A 205 3.47 -10.60 9.51
N ALA A 206 4.43 -10.02 8.78
CA ALA A 206 5.85 -10.39 8.85
C ALA A 206 6.62 -9.66 9.96
N ARG A 207 6.01 -8.68 10.65
CA ARG A 207 6.72 -7.79 11.60
C ARG A 207 7.27 -8.54 12.82
N ASP A 208 6.52 -9.52 13.32
CA ASP A 208 6.80 -10.24 14.58
C ASP A 208 7.55 -11.56 14.32
N LEU A 209 7.82 -11.90 13.06
CA LEU A 209 8.53 -13.12 12.65
C LEU A 209 10.02 -12.82 12.48
N GLU A 210 10.89 -13.64 13.10
CA GLU A 210 12.35 -13.50 12.97
C GLU A 210 12.83 -13.64 11.50
N SER A 211 12.14 -14.44 10.69
CA SER A 211 12.44 -14.63 9.27
C SER A 211 12.06 -13.42 8.39
N ARG A 212 11.27 -12.47 8.91
CA ARG A 212 10.67 -11.34 8.18
C ARG A 212 10.01 -11.75 6.85
N SER A 213 9.48 -12.95 6.80
CA SER A 213 8.81 -13.52 5.64
C SER A 213 7.45 -14.02 6.08
N ALA A 214 6.41 -13.57 5.38
CA ALA A 214 5.05 -14.04 5.56
C ALA A 214 4.55 -14.68 4.26
N PRO A 215 3.88 -15.84 4.32
CA PRO A 215 3.19 -16.38 3.16
C PRO A 215 2.04 -15.45 2.77
N LEU A 216 1.75 -15.36 1.47
CA LEU A 216 0.52 -14.74 1.01
C LEU A 216 -0.64 -15.61 1.49
N VAL A 217 -1.55 -14.99 2.24
CA VAL A 217 -2.73 -15.63 2.81
C VAL A 217 -3.67 -16.02 1.68
N SER A 218 -4.26 -17.22 1.76
CA SER A 218 -5.26 -17.62 0.77
C SER A 218 -6.55 -16.81 0.92
N ASP A 219 -7.33 -16.69 -0.16
CA ASP A 219 -8.59 -15.93 -0.13
C ASP A 219 -9.55 -16.44 0.96
N ILE A 220 -9.56 -17.75 1.22
CA ILE A 220 -10.39 -18.37 2.26
C ILE A 220 -9.93 -18.02 3.68
N GLU A 221 -8.62 -17.99 3.92
CA GLU A 221 -8.08 -17.57 5.21
C GLU A 221 -8.28 -16.07 5.45
N SER A 222 -8.15 -15.24 4.40
CA SER A 222 -8.44 -13.81 4.45
C SER A 222 -9.91 -13.54 4.79
N LEU A 223 -10.83 -14.31 4.19
CA LEU A 223 -12.24 -14.28 4.54
C LEU A 223 -12.47 -14.69 6.00
N GLY A 224 -11.82 -15.75 6.47
CA GLY A 224 -11.89 -16.19 7.87
C GLY A 224 -11.46 -15.08 8.85
N ARG A 225 -10.31 -14.45 8.61
CA ARG A 225 -9.82 -13.32 9.43
C ARG A 225 -10.78 -12.12 9.39
N SER A 226 -11.35 -11.83 8.23
CA SER A 226 -12.33 -10.73 8.08
C SER A 226 -13.61 -11.00 8.87
N ILE A 227 -14.07 -12.26 8.93
CA ILE A 227 -15.21 -12.68 9.74
C ILE A 227 -14.88 -12.53 11.23
N GLU A 228 -13.73 -13.01 11.69
CA GLU A 228 -13.29 -12.85 13.08
C GLU A 228 -13.18 -11.37 13.48
N GLN A 229 -12.60 -10.54 12.61
CA GLN A 229 -12.52 -9.10 12.82
C GLN A 229 -13.92 -8.46 12.92
N THR A 230 -14.86 -8.89 12.06
CA THR A 230 -16.24 -8.39 12.08
C THR A 230 -16.96 -8.79 13.35
N ILE A 231 -16.78 -10.03 13.83
CA ILE A 231 -17.31 -10.49 15.12
C ILE A 231 -16.74 -9.63 16.25
N GLY A 232 -15.43 -9.40 16.29
CA GLY A 232 -14.82 -8.53 17.32
C GLY A 232 -15.32 -7.08 17.28
N LEU A 233 -15.64 -6.55 16.09
CA LEU A 233 -16.26 -5.23 15.95
C LEU A 233 -17.71 -5.22 16.46
N LEU A 234 -18.47 -6.29 16.22
CA LEU A 234 -19.83 -6.44 16.73
C LEU A 234 -19.85 -6.59 18.25
N ASP A 235 -18.94 -7.39 18.81
CA ASP A 235 -18.80 -7.57 20.26
C ASP A 235 -18.52 -6.23 20.95
N ARG A 236 -17.61 -5.45 20.39
CA ARG A 236 -17.30 -4.11 20.89
C ARG A 236 -18.50 -3.16 20.82
N VAL A 237 -19.26 -3.19 19.73
CA VAL A 237 -20.48 -2.37 19.62
C VAL A 237 -21.51 -2.84 20.65
N SER A 238 -21.64 -4.15 20.87
CA SER A 238 -22.53 -4.71 21.89
C SER A 238 -22.11 -4.28 23.29
N GLU A 239 -20.81 -4.31 23.60
CA GLU A 239 -20.26 -3.87 24.88
C GLU A 239 -20.55 -2.39 25.12
N TRP A 240 -20.36 -1.54 24.11
CA TRP A 240 -20.69 -0.12 24.18
C TRP A 240 -22.18 0.11 24.44
N VAL A 241 -23.07 -0.58 23.71
CA VAL A 241 -24.52 -0.45 23.91
C VAL A 241 -24.93 -0.92 25.32
N ASN A 242 -24.35 -2.00 25.83
CA ASN A 242 -24.59 -2.47 27.19
C ASN A 242 -24.10 -1.44 28.22
N GLY A 243 -22.91 -0.86 28.04
CA GLY A 243 -22.39 0.20 28.93
C GLY A 243 -23.26 1.46 28.96
N VAL A 244 -23.91 1.81 27.83
CA VAL A 244 -24.89 2.91 27.80
C VAL A 244 -26.20 2.52 28.50
N LEU A 245 -26.63 1.25 28.41
CA LEU A 245 -27.82 0.75 29.11
C LEU A 245 -27.62 0.66 30.63
N ASP A 246 -26.41 0.33 31.06
CA ASP A 246 -25.99 0.23 32.46
C ASP A 246 -25.63 1.61 33.08
N GLU A 247 -25.76 2.70 32.31
CA GLU A 247 -25.44 4.10 32.67
C GLU A 247 -23.94 4.37 32.96
N ASP A 248 -23.04 3.48 32.50
CA ASP A 248 -21.59 3.63 32.65
C ASP A 248 -20.96 4.56 31.58
N GLU A 249 -21.58 4.68 30.40
CA GLU A 249 -21.13 5.53 29.29
C GLU A 249 -22.15 6.59 28.85
N GLU A 250 -21.66 7.74 28.35
CA GLU A 250 -22.53 8.81 27.83
C GLU A 250 -23.23 8.40 26.52
N PRO A 251 -24.58 8.50 26.45
CA PRO A 251 -25.32 8.12 25.26
C PRO A 251 -25.07 9.08 24.10
N ASN A 252 -24.72 8.53 22.93
CA ASN A 252 -24.64 9.27 21.68
C ASN A 252 -25.81 8.93 20.75
N ASN A 253 -26.80 9.82 20.67
CA ASN A 253 -28.01 9.61 19.88
C ASN A 253 -27.74 9.48 18.37
N ALA A 254 -26.72 10.17 17.83
CA ALA A 254 -26.39 10.08 16.41
C ALA A 254 -25.82 8.69 16.06
N LEU A 255 -24.99 8.13 16.96
CA LEU A 255 -24.45 6.78 16.80
C LEU A 255 -25.54 5.72 16.94
N ALA A 256 -26.43 5.87 17.92
CA ALA A 256 -27.56 4.96 18.11
C ALA A 256 -28.49 4.91 16.89
N GLN A 257 -28.79 6.07 16.30
CA GLN A 257 -29.59 6.14 15.07
C GLN A 257 -28.87 5.48 13.89
N TYR A 258 -27.56 5.68 13.76
CA TYR A 258 -26.75 5.02 12.75
C TYR A 258 -26.78 3.49 12.90
N LEU A 259 -26.57 2.97 14.12
CA LEU A 259 -26.63 1.54 14.40
C LEU A 259 -28.01 0.94 14.10
N MET A 260 -29.08 1.62 14.51
CA MET A 260 -30.45 1.18 14.23
C MET A 260 -30.73 1.12 12.73
N SER A 261 -30.25 2.12 11.98
CA SER A 261 -30.36 2.11 10.52
C SER A 261 -29.58 0.94 9.92
N ALA A 262 -28.33 0.72 10.34
CA ALA A 262 -27.49 -0.37 9.83
C ALA A 262 -28.12 -1.75 10.08
N LEU A 263 -28.66 -1.98 11.28
CA LEU A 263 -29.34 -3.23 11.62
C LEU A 263 -30.66 -3.42 10.85
N SER A 264 -31.34 -2.32 10.50
CA SER A 264 -32.56 -2.39 9.68
C SER A 264 -32.31 -2.78 8.22
N LEU A 265 -31.08 -2.58 7.72
CA LEU A 265 -30.65 -3.01 6.39
C LEU A 265 -30.26 -4.50 6.34
N ALA A 266 -30.21 -5.20 7.48
CA ALA A 266 -29.83 -6.61 7.50
C ALA A 266 -30.82 -7.43 6.64
N PRO A 267 -30.31 -8.15 5.61
CA PRO A 267 -31.18 -8.88 4.70
C PRO A 267 -31.81 -10.05 5.44
N LYS A 268 -33.15 -10.07 5.47
CA LYS A 268 -33.94 -11.17 6.04
C LYS A 268 -34.05 -12.28 4.99
N VAL A 269 -32.95 -12.98 4.74
CA VAL A 269 -32.95 -14.14 3.86
C VAL A 269 -33.29 -15.37 4.70
N ASP A 270 -34.18 -16.22 4.19
CA ASP A 270 -34.47 -17.51 4.82
C ASP A 270 -33.25 -18.42 4.72
N ALA A 271 -32.91 -19.10 5.81
CA ALA A 271 -31.77 -20.01 5.89
C ALA A 271 -31.89 -21.13 4.83
N SER A 272 -33.12 -21.58 4.56
CA SER A 272 -33.40 -22.62 3.56
C SER A 272 -33.01 -22.21 2.14
N GLN A 273 -33.24 -20.94 1.79
CA GLN A 273 -32.91 -20.39 0.48
C GLN A 273 -31.40 -20.23 0.30
N ILE A 274 -30.70 -19.77 1.34
CA ILE A 274 -29.24 -19.66 1.33
C ILE A 274 -28.60 -21.04 1.11
N GLU A 275 -29.06 -22.05 1.83
CA GLU A 275 -28.52 -23.41 1.68
C GLU A 275 -28.75 -23.96 0.27
N HIS A 276 -29.92 -23.72 -0.33
CA HIS A 276 -30.19 -24.10 -1.70
C HIS A 276 -29.27 -23.40 -2.70
N ASP A 277 -29.13 -22.08 -2.59
CA ASP A 277 -28.29 -21.28 -3.50
C ASP A 277 -26.80 -21.63 -3.36
N PHE A 278 -26.34 -21.89 -2.14
CA PHE A 278 -24.95 -22.30 -1.86
C PHE A 278 -24.66 -23.69 -2.43
N ASN A 279 -25.60 -24.64 -2.27
CA ASN A 279 -25.46 -25.97 -2.85
C ASN A 279 -25.43 -25.94 -4.38
N ASN A 280 -26.28 -25.13 -5.02
CA ASN A 280 -26.25 -24.95 -6.47
C ASN A 280 -24.89 -24.36 -6.92
N HIS A 281 -24.40 -23.34 -6.23
CA HIS A 281 -23.09 -22.75 -6.53
C HIS A 281 -21.95 -23.76 -6.37
N ILE A 282 -21.95 -24.57 -5.30
CA ILE A 282 -20.97 -25.65 -5.09
C ILE A 282 -21.02 -26.65 -6.25
N GLN A 283 -22.21 -27.05 -6.69
CA GLN A 283 -22.37 -27.99 -7.81
C GLN A 283 -21.76 -27.43 -9.10
N ASP A 284 -22.00 -26.15 -9.42
CA ASP A 284 -21.43 -25.49 -10.59
C ASP A 284 -19.91 -25.41 -10.52
N VAL A 285 -19.35 -25.02 -9.37
CA VAL A 285 -17.89 -24.93 -9.16
C VAL A 285 -17.24 -26.31 -9.27
N LEU A 286 -17.84 -27.35 -8.67
CA LEU A 286 -17.37 -28.72 -8.78
C LEU A 286 -17.38 -29.22 -10.22
N MET A 287 -18.42 -28.91 -10.99
CA MET A 287 -18.50 -29.27 -12.41
C MET A 287 -17.36 -28.64 -13.20
N VAL A 288 -17.09 -27.34 -13.01
CA VAL A 288 -15.99 -26.63 -13.70
C VAL A 288 -14.63 -27.20 -13.31
N SER A 289 -14.41 -27.45 -12.01
CA SER A 289 -13.17 -28.04 -11.50
C SER A 289 -12.93 -29.45 -12.07
N TYR A 290 -13.98 -30.27 -12.14
CA TYR A 290 -13.91 -31.61 -12.71
C TYR A 290 -13.59 -31.58 -14.21
N LEU A 291 -14.21 -30.67 -14.97
CA LEU A 291 -13.92 -30.47 -16.38
C LEU A 291 -12.47 -30.02 -16.61
N ALA A 292 -11.98 -29.06 -15.82
CA ALA A 292 -10.61 -28.56 -15.91
C ALA A 292 -9.58 -29.66 -15.58
N ASN A 293 -9.84 -30.48 -14.57
CA ASN A 293 -9.00 -31.63 -14.24
C ASN A 293 -9.06 -32.69 -15.34
N THR A 294 -10.22 -32.94 -15.94
CA THR A 294 -10.35 -33.86 -17.09
C THR A 294 -9.50 -33.38 -18.27
N ILE A 295 -9.57 -32.10 -18.62
CA ILE A 295 -8.74 -31.50 -19.67
C ILE A 295 -7.25 -31.62 -19.33
N ARG A 296 -6.85 -31.33 -18.09
CA ARG A 296 -5.45 -31.46 -17.64
C ARG A 296 -4.95 -32.90 -17.74
N THR A 297 -5.75 -33.88 -17.29
CA THR A 297 -5.40 -35.29 -17.39
C THR A 297 -5.32 -35.73 -18.85
N GLN A 298 -6.22 -35.28 -19.72
CA GLN A 298 -6.19 -35.59 -21.15
C GLN A 298 -4.96 -35.00 -21.84
N ILE A 299 -4.54 -33.78 -21.45
CA ILE A 299 -3.29 -33.17 -21.91
C ILE A 299 -2.09 -34.01 -21.46
N ASP A 300 -1.98 -34.36 -20.17
CA ASP A 300 -0.87 -35.20 -19.66
C ASP A 300 -0.84 -36.57 -20.37
N LEU A 301 -2.00 -37.19 -20.57
CA LEU A 301 -2.11 -38.47 -21.28
C LEU A 301 -1.66 -38.34 -22.74
N SER A 302 -2.07 -37.27 -23.43
CA SER A 302 -1.66 -37.00 -24.81
C SER A 302 -0.14 -36.78 -24.92
N GLN A 303 0.46 -36.06 -23.97
CA GLN A 303 1.89 -35.80 -23.94
C GLN A 303 2.67 -37.08 -23.67
N ARG A 304 2.18 -37.93 -22.75
CA ARG A 304 2.76 -39.25 -22.47
C ARG A 304 2.63 -40.21 -23.65
N LEU A 305 1.51 -40.21 -24.38
CA LEU A 305 1.35 -41.05 -25.57
C LEU A 305 2.22 -40.59 -26.73
N ALA A 306 2.32 -39.28 -26.96
CA ALA A 306 3.21 -38.72 -27.98
C ALA A 306 4.68 -39.07 -27.70
N THR A 307 5.11 -39.00 -26.44
CA THR A 307 6.47 -39.38 -26.03
C THR A 307 6.70 -40.89 -25.99
N ALA A 308 5.69 -41.69 -25.62
CA ALA A 308 5.78 -43.16 -25.65
C ALA A 308 5.93 -43.71 -27.08
N ASN A 309 5.30 -43.10 -28.08
CA ASN A 309 5.50 -43.47 -29.49
C ASN A 309 6.94 -43.19 -29.97
N LEU A 310 7.56 -42.11 -29.48
CA LEU A 310 8.97 -41.82 -29.77
C LEU A 310 9.93 -42.84 -29.14
N VAL A 311 9.68 -43.23 -27.87
CA VAL A 311 10.49 -44.25 -27.16
C VAL A 311 10.29 -45.66 -27.74
N SER A 312 9.12 -45.93 -28.34
CA SER A 312 8.84 -47.21 -29.00
C SER A 312 9.59 -47.35 -30.32
N ASN A 313 9.74 -46.26 -31.08
CA ASN A 313 10.54 -46.23 -32.31
C ASN A 313 12.04 -46.39 -32.05
N GLU A 314 12.58 -45.85 -30.95
CA GLU A 314 13.99 -46.05 -30.58
C GLU A 314 14.33 -47.51 -30.20
N LYS A 315 13.35 -48.32 -29.79
CA LYS A 315 13.56 -49.74 -29.45
C LYS A 315 13.53 -50.68 -30.67
N GLU A 316 12.92 -50.29 -31.78
CA GLU A 316 12.93 -51.09 -33.01
C GLU A 316 14.21 -50.90 -33.86
N GLU A 317 14.89 -49.75 -33.77
CA GLU A 317 16.17 -49.54 -34.48
C GLU A 317 17.39 -50.24 -33.84
N GLY A 318 17.25 -50.82 -32.63
CA GLY A 318 18.35 -51.41 -31.87
C GLY A 318 18.60 -52.92 -32.05
N LYS A 319 17.91 -53.59 -32.98
CA LYS A 319 17.98 -55.07 -33.11
C LYS A 319 18.26 -55.53 -34.54
N GLY A 320 19.36 -55.05 -35.11
CA GLY A 320 19.88 -55.48 -36.41
C GLY A 320 21.40 -55.40 -36.47
N ASP A 321 22.03 -56.58 -36.49
CA ASP A 321 23.34 -56.90 -37.04
C ASP A 321 24.57 -56.93 -36.11
N GLY A 322 25.31 -58.06 -36.20
CA GLY A 322 26.58 -58.25 -35.49
C GLY A 322 26.95 -59.72 -35.22
N GLU A 323 27.24 -60.52 -36.27
CA GLU A 323 27.98 -61.78 -36.11
C GLU A 323 29.42 -61.69 -36.70
N LYS A 324 30.38 -62.16 -35.88
CA LYS A 324 31.76 -62.65 -36.16
C LYS A 324 32.92 -61.66 -36.36
N GLY A 325 33.92 -61.81 -35.48
CA GLY A 325 35.32 -61.86 -35.93
C GLY A 325 36.42 -61.29 -35.00
N GLY A 326 36.82 -62.05 -33.98
CA GLY A 326 38.24 -62.30 -33.62
C GLY A 326 39.26 -61.19 -33.36
N GLN A 327 39.63 -61.07 -32.08
CA GLN A 327 41.02 -61.10 -31.55
C GLN A 327 41.91 -59.83 -31.58
N ARG A 328 42.15 -59.23 -30.40
CA ARG A 328 43.46 -59.17 -29.68
C ARG A 328 43.48 -58.07 -28.59
N GLY A 329 43.87 -58.47 -27.38
CA GLY A 329 44.87 -57.71 -26.60
C GLY A 329 44.40 -56.66 -25.57
N ASN A 330 44.51 -57.08 -24.30
CA ASN A 330 45.21 -56.36 -23.22
C ASN A 330 44.47 -55.32 -22.31
N LYS A 331 44.28 -55.77 -21.06
CA LYS A 331 44.63 -55.13 -19.76
C LYS A 331 44.01 -53.79 -19.31
N ARG A 332 43.60 -53.83 -18.02
CA ARG A 332 43.36 -52.75 -17.01
C ARG A 332 42.04 -52.00 -17.22
N GLY A 333 41.18 -51.76 -16.23
CA GLY A 333 41.23 -51.81 -14.77
C GLY A 333 40.47 -50.59 -14.23
N GLY A 334 39.64 -50.76 -13.19
CA GLY A 334 39.02 -49.66 -12.40
C GLY A 334 37.49 -49.60 -12.53
N ARG A 335 36.75 -50.01 -11.48
CA ARG A 335 36.12 -49.13 -10.46
C ARG A 335 35.15 -48.13 -11.11
N GLY A 336 33.83 -48.22 -10.97
CA GLY A 336 33.05 -48.53 -9.76
C GLY A 336 32.44 -47.23 -9.23
N GLY A 337 31.11 -47.18 -9.09
CA GLY A 337 30.42 -46.11 -8.38
C GLY A 337 29.13 -45.63 -9.05
N GLY A 338 28.04 -46.34 -8.79
CA GLY A 338 26.69 -45.91 -9.16
C GLY A 338 26.21 -44.71 -8.35
N ARG A 339 25.44 -43.83 -8.99
CA ARG A 339 24.69 -42.76 -8.33
C ARG A 339 23.21 -42.97 -8.58
N SER A 340 22.53 -43.33 -7.50
CA SER A 340 21.10 -43.55 -7.37
C SER A 340 20.32 -42.25 -7.59
N GLY A 341 19.34 -42.29 -8.49
CA GLY A 341 18.28 -41.29 -8.58
C GLY A 341 17.09 -41.74 -7.72
N GLY A 342 16.80 -40.97 -6.68
CA GLY A 342 15.67 -41.19 -5.77
C GLY A 342 14.35 -40.79 -6.41
N GLN A 343 13.43 -41.74 -6.53
CA GLN A 343 12.00 -41.47 -6.70
C GLN A 343 11.36 -41.28 -5.33
N GLN A 344 10.70 -40.14 -5.13
CA GLN A 344 9.78 -39.86 -4.03
C GLN A 344 8.63 -40.89 -4.08
N ARG A 345 8.46 -41.61 -2.96
CA ARG A 345 7.26 -42.42 -2.71
C ARG A 345 6.21 -41.52 -2.08
N GLU A 346 4.99 -41.54 -2.63
CA GLU A 346 3.81 -40.93 -2.00
C GLU A 346 3.44 -41.65 -0.70
N PRO A 347 2.80 -40.97 0.28
CA PRO A 347 2.40 -41.57 1.55
C PRO A 347 1.14 -42.41 1.38
N ARG A 348 1.15 -43.64 1.91
CA ARG A 348 -0.05 -44.48 2.05
C ARG A 348 -0.92 -44.00 3.21
N GLU A 349 -2.21 -43.82 2.98
CA GLU A 349 -3.22 -43.60 4.00
C GLU A 349 -3.39 -44.84 4.92
N PRO A 350 -3.76 -44.66 6.21
CA PRO A 350 -4.02 -45.76 7.13
C PRO A 350 -5.43 -46.34 6.91
N ARG A 351 -5.53 -47.68 6.87
CA ARG A 351 -6.81 -48.40 6.90
C ARG A 351 -7.46 -48.27 8.28
N GLU A 352 -8.75 -47.93 8.31
CA GLU A 352 -9.60 -48.06 9.50
C GLU A 352 -9.79 -49.54 9.88
N PRO A 353 -9.83 -49.89 11.17
CA PRO A 353 -10.22 -51.21 11.63
C PRO A 353 -11.74 -51.29 11.79
N THR A 354 -12.37 -52.21 11.05
CA THR A 354 -13.69 -52.76 11.39
C THR A 354 -13.56 -53.66 12.61
N GLU A 355 -14.17 -53.26 13.73
CA GLU A 355 -15.03 -54.08 14.61
C GLU A 355 -15.78 -53.21 15.62
#